data_AF-A0A661XL56-F1
#
_entry.id   AF-A0A661XL56-F1
#
_cell.length_a   1.000
_cell.length_b   1.000
_cell.length_c   1.000
_cell.angle_alpha   90.00
_cell.angle_beta   90.00
_cell.angle_gamma   90.00
#
_symmetry.space_group_name_H-M   'P 1'
#
loop_
_entity.id
_entity.type
_entity.pdbx_description
1 polymer ?
#
loop_
_entity_poly.entity_id
_entity_poly.type
_entity_poly.pdbx_seq_one_letter_code
_entity_poly.pdbx_strand_id
1 'polypeptide(L)'
;MISWRFRKFDSDAFKENPFETLLRLFKELLMHTNGDVSKALNWLTQLDNQYSITDDNYGIADFIQDLKDKGYIKSDGKGSDKLVPAAKMELSLRKQALDDIFDHLRKSKSGDHKTNHTGQGDEHTAEIRPFAFGDPLDQLAMTETLKSAQINHGIDEFFLTQQDLHVHETYYQSQTSTVLMIDISHSMILYGEDRITPAKKVAMGLAELIITRYPKDTLDIIVFGNDAWQVEIKDLPYLEVGPYHTNTVAGLELAMDILRKRKNPNKQIMMITDGKPTCIKVGKKYYKNAYGIDRKILNRTLALAVKCRKLNIPVTTFMIAR
;
A
#
# COMPACT_ATOMS: atom_id res chain seq x y z
N MET A 1 21.92 -15.90 -4.88
CA MET A 1 20.88 -16.87 -5.29
C MET A 1 20.07 -17.22 -4.04
N ILE A 2 19.02 -16.46 -3.75
CA ILE A 2 18.19 -16.68 -2.56
C ILE A 2 17.13 -17.71 -2.98
N SER A 3 17.35 -18.97 -2.64
CA SER A 3 16.39 -20.05 -2.87
C SER A 3 15.37 -20.07 -1.72
N TRP A 4 14.09 -20.17 -2.03
CA TRP A 4 13.07 -20.60 -1.07
C TRP A 4 13.49 -21.95 -0.49
N ARG A 5 13.86 -21.97 0.80
CA ARG A 5 14.09 -23.21 1.55
C ARG A 5 12.79 -23.57 2.25
N PHE A 6 12.01 -24.46 1.64
CA PHE A 6 10.92 -25.13 2.33
C PHE A 6 11.52 -25.94 3.49
N ARG A 7 11.16 -25.57 4.73
CA ARG A 7 11.51 -26.32 5.94
C ARG A 7 10.36 -27.28 6.25
N LYS A 8 10.66 -28.39 6.95
CA LYS A 8 9.62 -29.20 7.58
C LYS A 8 8.78 -28.31 8.52
N PHE A 9 7.47 -28.48 8.44
CA PHE A 9 6.50 -27.83 9.30
C PHE A 9 6.88 -28.03 10.78
N ASP A 10 6.87 -26.94 11.55
CA ASP A 10 7.26 -26.92 12.96
C ASP A 10 6.01 -26.61 13.79
N SER A 11 5.42 -27.63 14.41
CA SER A 11 4.19 -27.52 15.19
C SER A 11 4.35 -26.66 16.44
N ASP A 12 5.58 -26.51 16.97
CA ASP A 12 5.85 -25.75 18.20
C ASP A 12 5.91 -24.23 17.97
N ALA A 13 6.00 -23.77 16.73
CA ALA A 13 5.90 -22.35 16.37
C ALA A 13 4.45 -21.79 16.52
N PHE A 14 3.48 -22.65 16.84
CA PHE A 14 2.04 -22.36 16.82
C PHE A 14 1.35 -22.58 18.18
N LYS A 15 2.04 -22.38 19.32
CA LYS A 15 1.42 -22.28 20.66
C LYS A 15 0.49 -21.05 20.85
N GLU A 16 0.02 -20.47 19.76
CA GLU A 16 -0.95 -19.39 19.71
C GLU A 16 -2.38 -19.94 19.63
N ASN A 17 -3.37 -19.08 19.87
CA ASN A 17 -4.79 -19.37 19.73
C ASN A 17 -5.08 -20.11 18.39
N PRO A 18 -5.70 -21.32 18.40
CA PRO A 18 -5.97 -22.11 17.19
C PRO A 18 -6.69 -21.33 16.07
N PHE A 19 -7.60 -20.44 16.45
CA PHE A 19 -8.29 -19.56 15.51
C PHE A 19 -7.34 -18.63 14.77
N GLU A 20 -6.38 -17.99 15.46
CA GLU A 20 -5.44 -17.03 14.84
C GLU A 20 -4.50 -17.73 13.87
N THR A 21 -4.06 -18.95 14.21
CA THR A 21 -3.24 -19.79 13.32
C THR A 21 -3.98 -20.12 12.02
N LEU A 22 -5.21 -20.63 12.14
CA LEU A 22 -6.04 -20.94 10.97
C LEU A 22 -6.44 -19.68 10.20
N LEU A 23 -6.68 -18.56 10.87
CA LEU A 23 -6.98 -17.29 10.24
C LEU A 23 -5.81 -16.78 9.39
N ARG A 24 -4.58 -16.89 9.90
CA ARG A 24 -3.37 -16.53 9.14
C ARG A 24 -3.21 -17.38 7.89
N LEU A 25 -3.38 -18.70 8.01
CA LEU A 25 -3.32 -19.62 6.85
C LEU A 25 -4.45 -19.35 5.86
N PHE A 26 -5.67 -19.19 6.35
CA PHE A 26 -6.84 -18.90 5.54
C PHE A 26 -6.66 -17.63 4.71
N LYS A 27 -6.09 -16.56 5.29
CA LYS A 27 -5.78 -15.31 4.57
C LYS A 27 -4.78 -15.51 3.43
N GLU A 28 -3.73 -16.29 3.64
CA GLU A 28 -2.77 -16.64 2.59
C GLU A 28 -3.45 -17.42 1.45
N LEU A 29 -4.24 -18.44 1.81
CA LEU A 29 -5.01 -19.22 0.83
C LEU A 29 -6.00 -18.36 0.06
N LEU A 30 -6.69 -17.44 0.74
CA LEU A 30 -7.67 -16.54 0.15
C LEU A 30 -7.04 -15.61 -0.91
N MET A 31 -5.79 -15.17 -0.71
CA MET A 31 -5.05 -14.42 -1.74
C MET A 31 -4.73 -15.28 -2.97
N HIS A 32 -4.32 -16.54 -2.75
CA HIS A 32 -4.01 -17.49 -3.82
C HIS A 32 -5.24 -18.02 -4.56
N THR A 33 -6.43 -17.94 -3.95
CA THR A 33 -7.70 -18.31 -4.57
C THR A 33 -8.48 -17.11 -5.13
N ASN A 34 -7.85 -15.93 -5.22
CA ASN A 34 -8.48 -14.69 -5.69
C ASN A 34 -9.79 -14.35 -4.96
N GLY A 35 -9.86 -14.63 -3.66
CA GLY A 35 -11.05 -14.34 -2.86
C GLY A 35 -12.12 -15.42 -2.85
N ASP A 36 -11.91 -16.55 -3.52
CA ASP A 36 -12.82 -17.69 -3.43
C ASP A 36 -12.70 -18.35 -2.05
N VAL A 37 -13.64 -18.00 -1.16
CA VAL A 37 -13.74 -18.51 0.21
C VAL A 37 -13.95 -20.02 0.23
N SER A 38 -14.82 -20.55 -0.63
CA SER A 38 -15.12 -21.98 -0.68
C SER A 38 -13.88 -22.79 -1.08
N LYS A 39 -13.13 -22.31 -2.08
CA LYS A 39 -11.88 -22.93 -2.50
C LYS A 39 -10.79 -22.80 -1.44
N ALA A 40 -10.65 -21.65 -0.80
CA ALA A 40 -9.68 -21.43 0.28
C ALA A 40 -9.96 -22.34 1.49
N LEU A 41 -11.22 -22.48 1.90
CA LEU A 41 -11.62 -23.39 2.97
C LEU A 41 -11.33 -24.86 2.60
N ASN A 42 -11.62 -25.26 1.37
CA ASN A 42 -11.30 -26.62 0.90
C ASN A 42 -9.80 -26.91 0.98
N TRP A 43 -8.96 -25.97 0.53
CA TRP A 43 -7.49 -26.10 0.64
C TRP A 43 -7.03 -26.13 2.10
N LEU A 44 -7.64 -25.32 2.97
CA LEU A 44 -7.34 -25.33 4.39
C LEU A 44 -7.67 -26.69 5.03
N THR A 45 -8.82 -27.28 4.70
CA THR A 45 -9.18 -28.64 5.15
C THR A 45 -8.21 -29.70 4.66
N GLN A 46 -7.71 -29.60 3.43
CA GLN A 46 -6.70 -30.54 2.91
C GLN A 46 -5.38 -30.40 3.67
N LEU A 47 -4.94 -29.17 3.97
CA LEU A 47 -3.74 -28.93 4.77
C LEU A 47 -3.91 -29.47 6.19
N ASP A 48 -5.06 -29.25 6.80
CA ASP A 48 -5.36 -29.75 8.14
C ASP A 48 -5.32 -31.28 8.19
N ASN A 49 -5.95 -31.96 7.23
CA ASN A 49 -5.90 -33.42 7.12
C ASN A 49 -4.48 -33.98 6.97
N GLN A 50 -3.58 -33.22 6.33
CA GLN A 50 -2.21 -33.66 6.06
C GLN A 50 -1.25 -33.35 7.23
N TYR A 51 -1.43 -32.22 7.89
CA TYR A 51 -0.49 -31.69 8.88
C TYR A 51 -1.03 -31.69 10.31
N SER A 52 -2.28 -32.11 10.52
CA SER A 52 -2.98 -32.12 11.81
C SER A 52 -2.83 -30.75 12.51
N ILE A 53 -3.30 -29.70 11.82
CA ILE A 53 -3.17 -28.31 12.28
C ILE A 53 -4.15 -28.04 13.43
N THR A 54 -5.32 -28.66 13.36
CA THR A 54 -6.37 -28.67 14.39
C THR A 54 -6.20 -29.81 15.39
N ASP A 55 -6.93 -29.71 16.50
CA ASP A 55 -7.02 -30.73 17.54
C ASP A 55 -8.49 -31.11 17.83
N ASP A 56 -8.70 -32.04 18.77
CA ASP A 56 -10.04 -32.49 19.18
C ASP A 56 -10.90 -31.38 19.80
N ASN A 57 -10.29 -30.26 20.23
CA ASN A 57 -10.99 -29.14 20.87
C ASN A 57 -11.43 -28.06 19.87
N TYR A 58 -10.76 -27.95 18.71
CA TYR A 58 -11.01 -26.89 17.75
C TYR A 58 -10.76 -27.33 16.31
N GLY A 59 -11.83 -27.65 15.58
CA GLY A 59 -11.76 -28.12 14.19
C GLY A 59 -12.04 -27.03 13.14
N ILE A 60 -11.98 -27.44 11.86
CA ILE A 60 -12.30 -26.56 10.73
C ILE A 60 -13.77 -26.08 10.76
N ALA A 61 -14.69 -26.90 11.28
CA ALA A 61 -16.09 -26.51 11.43
C ALA A 61 -16.24 -25.34 12.43
N ASP A 62 -15.57 -25.41 13.57
CA ASP A 62 -15.53 -24.35 14.58
C ASP A 62 -14.90 -23.08 14.01
N PHE A 63 -13.83 -23.23 13.23
CA PHE A 63 -13.20 -22.12 12.52
C PHE A 63 -14.14 -21.41 11.54
N ILE A 64 -14.91 -22.15 10.74
CA ILE A 64 -15.87 -21.57 9.80
C ILE A 64 -16.97 -20.81 10.54
N GLN A 65 -17.45 -21.37 11.67
CA GLN A 65 -18.44 -20.72 12.50
C GLN A 65 -17.90 -19.43 13.12
N ASP A 66 -16.69 -19.48 13.68
CA ASP A 66 -15.98 -18.31 14.20
C ASP A 66 -15.74 -17.23 13.14
N LEU A 67 -15.43 -17.59 11.89
CA LEU A 67 -15.28 -16.64 10.79
C LEU A 67 -16.59 -15.90 10.51
N LYS A 68 -17.74 -16.56 10.61
CA LYS A 68 -19.07 -15.94 10.47
C LYS A 68 -19.37 -15.05 11.67
N ASP A 69 -19.22 -15.57 12.88
CA ASP A 69 -19.59 -14.89 14.13
C ASP A 69 -18.72 -13.65 14.37
N LYS A 70 -17.43 -13.74 14.07
CA LYS A 70 -16.49 -12.60 14.15
C LYS A 70 -16.60 -11.66 12.95
N GLY A 71 -17.46 -11.94 11.97
CA GLY A 71 -17.77 -11.06 10.83
C GLY A 71 -16.68 -10.98 9.76
N TYR A 72 -15.88 -12.03 9.59
CA TYR A 72 -14.85 -12.11 8.55
C TYR A 72 -15.40 -12.58 7.20
N ILE A 73 -16.43 -13.42 7.20
CA ILE A 73 -17.13 -13.87 5.99
C ILE A 73 -18.64 -13.62 6.13
N LYS A 74 -19.32 -13.47 5.01
CA LYS A 74 -20.77 -13.28 4.95
C LYS A 74 -21.36 -14.01 3.76
N SER A 75 -22.67 -14.24 3.75
CA SER A 75 -23.37 -14.77 2.58
C SER A 75 -23.50 -13.69 1.49
N ASP A 76 -23.44 -14.08 0.21
CA ASP A 76 -23.49 -13.18 -0.95
C ASP A 76 -24.85 -12.46 -1.12
N GLY A 77 -25.86 -12.76 -0.29
CA GLY A 77 -27.15 -12.06 -0.26
C GLY A 77 -28.05 -12.28 -1.48
N LYS A 78 -27.55 -12.91 -2.55
CA LYS A 78 -28.25 -13.17 -3.82
C LYS A 78 -29.01 -14.50 -3.85
N GLY A 79 -29.39 -15.03 -2.69
CA GLY A 79 -30.08 -16.33 -2.58
C GLY A 79 -29.19 -17.56 -2.83
N SER A 80 -27.90 -17.37 -3.12
CA SER A 80 -26.90 -18.44 -3.12
C SER A 80 -26.28 -18.58 -1.73
N ASP A 81 -26.08 -19.82 -1.27
CA ASP A 81 -25.36 -20.14 -0.02
C ASP A 81 -23.83 -19.94 -0.13
N LYS A 82 -23.42 -19.06 -1.07
CA LYS A 82 -22.03 -18.75 -1.35
C LYS A 82 -21.52 -17.75 -0.31
N LEU A 83 -20.42 -18.12 0.33
CA LEU A 83 -19.71 -17.27 1.27
C LEU A 83 -18.75 -16.36 0.52
N VAL A 84 -18.71 -15.09 0.92
CA VAL A 84 -17.81 -14.06 0.40
C VAL A 84 -17.09 -13.37 1.54
N PRO A 85 -15.88 -12.82 1.31
CA PRO A 85 -15.18 -12.05 2.33
C PRO A 85 -15.99 -10.82 2.76
N ALA A 86 -15.96 -10.50 4.04
CA ALA A 86 -16.52 -9.27 4.58
C ALA A 86 -15.47 -8.16 4.61
N ALA A 87 -15.91 -6.91 4.81
CA ALA A 87 -15.01 -5.75 4.91
C ALA A 87 -13.95 -5.90 6.01
N LYS A 88 -14.26 -6.63 7.10
CA LYS A 88 -13.31 -6.94 8.17
C LYS A 88 -12.18 -7.85 7.66
N MET A 89 -12.47 -8.83 6.82
CA MET A 89 -11.45 -9.67 6.20
C MET A 89 -10.57 -8.87 5.25
N GLU A 90 -11.17 -8.02 4.40
CA GLU A 90 -10.41 -7.15 3.49
C GLU A 90 -9.45 -6.21 4.24
N LEU A 91 -9.91 -5.59 5.33
CA LEU A 91 -9.06 -4.77 6.20
C LEU A 91 -7.95 -5.61 6.84
N SER A 92 -8.28 -6.81 7.32
CA SER A 92 -7.30 -7.69 7.96
C SER A 92 -6.22 -8.17 7.00
N LEU A 93 -6.57 -8.45 5.74
CA LEU A 93 -5.60 -8.77 4.68
C LEU A 93 -4.63 -7.62 4.42
N ARG A 94 -5.13 -6.39 4.37
CA ARG A 94 -4.30 -5.20 4.16
C ARG A 94 -3.35 -4.92 5.31
N LYS A 95 -3.82 -5.04 6.55
CA LYS A 95 -2.97 -4.91 7.75
C LYS A 95 -1.88 -5.97 7.79
N GLN A 96 -2.22 -7.23 7.54
CA GLN A 96 -1.23 -8.29 7.47
C GLN A 96 -0.19 -8.02 6.37
N ALA A 97 -0.62 -7.58 5.18
CA ALA A 97 0.31 -7.25 4.11
C ALA A 97 1.26 -6.10 4.49
N LEU A 98 0.78 -5.12 5.24
CA LEU A 98 1.61 -4.04 5.78
C LEU A 98 2.63 -4.55 6.80
N ASP A 99 2.18 -5.37 7.74
CA ASP A 99 3.02 -5.97 8.78
C ASP A 99 4.11 -6.86 8.17
N ASP A 100 3.76 -7.71 7.20
CA ASP A 100 4.68 -8.57 6.45
C ASP A 100 5.82 -7.73 5.82
N ILE A 101 5.48 -6.60 5.17
CA ILE A 101 6.47 -5.71 4.54
C ILE A 101 7.42 -5.11 5.60
N PHE A 102 6.89 -4.63 6.72
CA PHE A 102 7.70 -4.02 7.77
C PHE A 102 8.55 -5.01 8.55
N ASP A 103 8.06 -6.22 8.79
CA ASP A 103 8.82 -7.29 9.44
C ASP A 103 10.01 -7.73 8.58
N HIS A 104 9.86 -7.71 7.26
CA HIS A 104 10.97 -7.92 6.34
C HIS A 104 11.96 -6.74 6.35
N LEU A 105 11.47 -5.49 6.43
CA LEU A 105 12.32 -4.30 6.50
C LEU A 105 13.13 -4.23 7.80
N ARG A 106 12.55 -4.58 8.96
CA ARG A 106 13.27 -4.60 10.25
C ARG A 106 14.44 -5.59 10.27
N LYS A 107 14.37 -6.65 9.46
CA LYS A 107 15.44 -7.64 9.29
C LYS A 107 16.58 -7.13 8.38
N SER A 108 16.34 -6.08 7.59
CA SER A 108 17.36 -5.35 6.82
C SER A 108 17.83 -4.10 7.59
N LYS A 109 19.14 -3.94 7.83
CA LYS A 109 19.67 -2.79 8.58
C LYS A 109 19.21 -1.46 7.97
N SER A 110 18.58 -0.61 8.79
CA SER A 110 18.13 0.74 8.44
C SER A 110 19.32 1.68 8.20
N GLY A 111 19.29 2.44 7.11
CA GLY A 111 20.07 3.66 6.93
C GLY A 111 19.15 4.86 7.08
N ASP A 112 19.52 5.80 7.95
CA ASP A 112 18.73 7.00 8.25
C ASP A 112 18.63 7.91 7.01
N HIS A 113 17.41 8.10 6.50
CA HIS A 113 17.10 9.21 5.60
C HIS A 113 16.60 10.40 6.42
N LYS A 114 17.53 11.25 6.89
CA LYS A 114 17.18 12.59 7.35
C LYS A 114 16.88 13.48 6.15
N THR A 115 15.68 14.04 6.10
CA THR A 115 15.29 15.07 5.13
C THR A 115 15.46 16.45 5.75
N ASN A 116 16.11 17.39 5.03
CA ASN A 116 16.53 18.70 5.54
C ASN A 116 15.57 19.86 5.18
N HIS A 117 14.25 19.65 5.12
CA HIS A 117 13.30 20.72 4.77
C HIS A 117 12.25 20.96 5.85
N THR A 118 12.30 22.14 6.47
CA THR A 118 11.29 22.71 7.38
C THR A 118 10.43 23.73 6.61
N GLY A 119 9.14 23.88 6.96
CA GLY A 119 8.23 24.81 6.27
C GLY A 119 6.86 24.94 6.95
N GLN A 120 6.17 26.07 6.80
CA GLN A 120 4.90 26.40 7.47
C GLN A 120 3.78 25.38 7.22
N GLY A 121 3.25 24.77 8.28
CA GLY A 121 2.10 23.86 8.30
C GLY A 121 1.26 24.01 9.59
N ASP A 122 0.34 23.07 9.82
CA ASP A 122 -0.70 23.12 10.89
C ASP A 122 -0.49 22.09 12.02
N GLU A 123 0.54 21.24 11.95
CA GLU A 123 0.83 20.23 12.98
C GLU A 123 2.10 20.57 13.75
N HIS A 124 1.96 20.75 15.07
CA HIS A 124 3.06 21.11 15.96
C HIS A 124 4.10 19.99 16.04
N THR A 125 5.34 20.31 15.74
CA THR A 125 6.47 19.44 16.07
C THR A 125 6.89 19.64 17.53
N ALA A 126 7.67 18.70 18.06
CA ALA A 126 8.34 18.87 19.34
C ALA A 126 9.52 19.87 19.28
N GLU A 127 9.88 20.33 18.09
CA GLU A 127 10.96 21.30 17.90
C GLU A 127 10.42 22.71 18.08
N ILE A 128 11.12 23.50 18.89
CA ILE A 128 10.75 24.86 19.26
C ILE A 128 11.84 25.78 18.72
N ARG A 129 11.42 26.89 18.12
CA ARG A 129 12.34 27.93 17.65
C ARG A 129 11.90 29.33 18.11
N PRO A 130 12.81 30.32 18.13
CA PRO A 130 12.44 31.72 18.38
C PRO A 130 11.41 32.23 17.36
N PHE A 131 10.48 33.05 17.82
CA PHE A 131 9.48 33.73 17.00
C PHE A 131 10.14 34.71 16.02
N ALA A 132 9.70 34.67 14.75
CA ALA A 132 10.07 35.64 13.74
C ALA A 132 8.84 36.44 13.29
N PHE A 133 9.07 37.69 12.87
CA PHE A 133 7.99 38.54 12.39
C PHE A 133 7.27 37.90 11.18
N GLY A 134 5.96 37.70 11.31
CA GLY A 134 5.12 37.02 10.32
C GLY A 134 4.71 35.59 10.70
N ASP A 135 5.26 35.03 11.79
CA ASP A 135 4.78 33.75 12.32
C ASP A 135 3.37 33.87 12.90
N PRO A 136 2.52 32.84 12.72
CA PRO A 136 1.14 32.88 13.18
C PRO A 136 1.10 32.66 14.71
N LEU A 137 0.31 33.47 15.40
CA LEU A 137 0.29 33.54 16.88
C LEU A 137 -0.35 32.32 17.55
N ASP A 138 -1.16 31.57 16.81
CA ASP A 138 -1.73 30.29 17.23
C ASP A 138 -0.68 29.17 17.36
N GLN A 139 0.53 29.38 16.84
CA GLN A 139 1.65 28.44 16.95
C GLN A 139 2.61 28.74 18.11
N LEU A 140 2.26 29.68 19.00
CA LEU A 140 3.08 30.04 20.15
C LEU A 140 3.25 28.87 21.13
N ALA A 141 4.50 28.52 21.41
CA ALA A 141 4.88 27.57 22.45
C ALA A 141 4.81 28.28 23.81
N MET A 142 3.62 28.32 24.40
CA MET A 142 3.34 29.09 25.63
C MET A 142 4.27 28.73 26.79
N THR A 143 4.56 27.44 26.99
CA THR A 143 5.42 26.98 28.08
C THR A 143 6.85 27.49 27.94
N GLU A 144 7.46 27.35 26.75
CA GLU A 144 8.84 27.80 26.52
C GLU A 144 8.94 29.33 26.45
N THR A 145 7.87 29.98 25.97
CA THR A 145 7.74 31.43 25.98
C THR A 145 7.74 31.99 27.40
N LEU A 146 6.90 31.44 28.28
CA LEU A 146 6.82 31.86 29.69
C LEU A 146 8.12 31.58 30.44
N LYS A 147 8.74 30.42 30.19
CA LYS A 147 10.03 30.05 30.75
C LYS A 147 11.13 31.03 30.34
N SER A 148 11.18 31.40 29.06
CA SER A 148 12.16 32.37 28.55
C SER A 148 11.96 33.76 29.14
N ALA A 149 10.71 34.21 29.24
CA ALA A 149 10.36 35.49 29.87
C ALA A 149 10.82 35.55 31.33
N GLN A 150 10.59 34.48 32.09
CA GLN A 150 11.01 34.40 33.49
C GLN A 150 12.53 34.35 33.65
N ILE A 151 13.25 33.70 32.72
CA ILE A 151 14.72 33.69 32.69
C ILE A 151 15.27 35.09 32.40
N ASN A 152 14.66 35.83 31.48
CA ASN A 152 15.18 37.11 31.01
C ASN A 152 14.79 38.29 31.92
N HIS A 153 13.61 38.27 32.54
CA HIS A 153 13.06 39.41 33.29
C HIS A 153 12.84 39.14 34.79
N GLY A 154 13.04 37.91 35.25
CA GLY A 154 12.87 37.53 36.65
C GLY A 154 11.44 37.14 37.04
N ILE A 155 11.20 36.97 38.35
CA ILE A 155 9.96 36.40 38.90
C ILE A 155 9.07 37.46 39.56
N ASP A 156 9.64 38.62 39.90
CA ASP A 156 8.98 39.63 40.74
C ASP A 156 7.87 40.38 39.98
N GLU A 157 8.09 40.73 38.71
CA GLU A 157 7.10 41.34 37.83
C GLU A 157 7.03 40.59 36.49
N PHE A 158 5.82 40.25 36.05
CA PHE A 158 5.63 39.57 34.77
C PHE A 158 5.84 40.57 33.62
N PHE A 159 6.96 40.41 32.91
CA PHE A 159 7.30 41.19 31.72
C PHE A 159 7.59 40.24 30.56
N LEU A 160 6.93 40.45 29.41
CA LEU A 160 7.07 39.62 28.21
C LEU A 160 7.43 40.50 27.02
N THR A 161 8.52 40.16 26.34
CA THR A 161 8.98 40.83 25.11
C THR A 161 8.92 39.89 23.91
N GLN A 162 9.01 40.45 22.71
CA GLN A 162 9.04 39.65 21.47
C GLN A 162 10.20 38.64 21.44
N GLN A 163 11.32 38.92 22.11
CA GLN A 163 12.49 38.04 22.15
C GLN A 163 12.27 36.79 23.01
N ASP A 164 11.25 36.82 23.88
CA ASP A 164 10.87 35.70 24.73
C ASP A 164 9.91 34.75 24.01
N LEU A 165 9.29 35.19 22.91
CA LEU A 165 8.33 34.40 22.15
C LEU A 165 9.00 33.25 21.42
N HIS A 166 8.45 32.07 21.62
CA HIS A 166 8.85 30.84 20.95
C HIS A 166 7.65 30.25 20.20
N VAL A 167 7.89 29.65 19.04
CA VAL A 167 6.86 28.97 18.24
C VAL A 167 7.24 27.51 18.03
N HIS A 168 6.23 26.66 17.95
CA HIS A 168 6.43 25.30 17.47
C HIS A 168 6.81 25.34 16.00
N GLU A 169 7.87 24.63 15.60
CA GLU A 169 8.05 24.36 14.17
C GLU A 169 6.90 23.50 13.69
N THR A 170 6.42 23.79 12.49
CA THR A 170 5.43 22.98 11.79
C THR A 170 6.11 22.32 10.62
N TYR A 171 5.77 21.07 10.31
CA TYR A 171 6.16 20.48 9.03
C TYR A 171 5.11 20.88 7.99
N TYR A 172 5.55 21.36 6.83
CA TYR A 172 4.70 21.36 5.64
C TYR A 172 4.49 19.91 5.24
N GLN A 173 3.47 19.27 5.80
CA GLN A 173 3.02 17.99 5.30
C GLN A 173 2.17 18.24 4.05
N SER A 174 2.90 18.54 2.98
CA SER A 174 2.55 18.31 1.59
C SER A 174 1.46 17.24 1.44
N GLN A 175 0.18 17.63 1.37
CA GLN A 175 -0.83 16.67 0.97
C GLN A 175 -0.44 16.14 -0.41
N THR A 176 -0.45 14.82 -0.56
CA THR A 176 0.02 14.15 -1.77
C THR A 176 -1.11 13.38 -2.43
N SER A 177 -1.18 13.45 -3.76
CA SER A 177 -2.03 12.60 -4.57
C SER A 177 -1.21 11.50 -5.21
N THR A 178 -1.55 10.27 -4.86
CA THR A 178 -0.85 9.07 -5.32
C THR A 178 -1.76 8.27 -6.24
N VAL A 179 -1.28 7.94 -7.44
CA VAL A 179 -1.87 6.87 -8.25
C VAL A 179 -1.01 5.62 -8.11
N LEU A 180 -1.59 4.55 -7.59
CA LEU A 180 -0.99 3.23 -7.56
C LEU A 180 -1.43 2.44 -8.81
N MET A 181 -0.47 2.10 -9.66
CA MET A 181 -0.67 1.35 -10.89
C MET A 181 -0.21 -0.09 -10.72
N ILE A 182 -1.05 -1.05 -11.07
CA ILE A 182 -0.77 -2.49 -10.93
C ILE A 182 -0.86 -3.17 -12.28
N ASP A 183 0.21 -3.86 -12.66
CA ASP A 183 0.26 -4.67 -13.87
C ASP A 183 -0.56 -5.97 -13.69
N ILE A 184 -1.48 -6.23 -14.60
CA ILE A 184 -2.29 -7.45 -14.66
C ILE A 184 -2.10 -8.19 -15.99
N SER A 185 -0.98 -7.92 -16.67
CA SER A 185 -0.62 -8.56 -17.94
C SER A 185 -0.14 -9.99 -17.73
N HIS A 186 -0.23 -10.79 -18.78
CA HIS A 186 0.07 -12.21 -18.74
C HIS A 186 1.50 -12.53 -18.29
N SER A 187 2.44 -11.58 -18.42
CA SER A 187 3.81 -11.74 -17.92
C SER A 187 3.83 -12.05 -16.41
N MET A 188 2.90 -11.47 -15.65
CA MET A 188 2.83 -11.57 -14.18
C MET A 188 2.59 -13.00 -13.65
N ILE A 189 2.21 -13.96 -14.50
CA ILE A 189 2.07 -15.39 -14.17
C ILE A 189 2.90 -16.31 -15.07
N LEU A 190 3.74 -15.73 -15.95
CA LEU A 190 4.41 -16.45 -17.02
C LEU A 190 5.59 -17.26 -16.48
N TYR A 191 5.87 -18.39 -17.13
CA TYR A 191 6.92 -19.34 -16.74
C TYR A 191 6.70 -20.02 -15.37
N GLY A 192 5.45 -20.09 -14.91
CA GLY A 192 5.11 -20.72 -13.62
C GLY A 192 5.48 -19.86 -12.41
N GLU A 193 5.79 -18.58 -12.62
CA GLU A 193 6.09 -17.63 -11.55
C GLU A 193 4.84 -16.82 -11.18
N ASP A 194 4.42 -16.88 -9.92
CA ASP A 194 3.33 -16.04 -9.40
C ASP A 194 3.89 -14.69 -8.92
N ARG A 195 3.96 -13.71 -9.83
CA ARG A 195 4.38 -12.33 -9.51
C ARG A 195 3.21 -11.45 -9.09
N ILE A 196 1.97 -11.82 -9.45
CA ILE A 196 0.78 -11.08 -9.08
C ILE A 196 0.50 -11.15 -7.57
N THR A 197 0.69 -12.29 -6.93
CA THR A 197 0.43 -12.39 -5.47
C THR A 197 1.35 -11.47 -4.65
N PRO A 198 2.68 -11.44 -4.87
CA PRO A 198 3.55 -10.42 -4.28
C PRO A 198 3.12 -8.99 -4.62
N ALA A 199 2.70 -8.73 -5.87
CA ALA A 199 2.20 -7.41 -6.28
C ALA A 199 0.99 -6.97 -5.46
N LYS A 200 0.01 -7.87 -5.23
CA LYS A 200 -1.16 -7.62 -4.39
C LYS A 200 -0.75 -7.29 -2.96
N LYS A 201 0.19 -8.05 -2.38
CA LYS A 201 0.70 -7.78 -1.01
C LYS A 201 1.33 -6.40 -0.92
N VAL A 202 2.23 -6.06 -1.84
CA VAL A 202 2.86 -4.73 -1.89
C VAL A 202 1.81 -3.63 -2.07
N ALA A 203 0.87 -3.81 -2.99
CA ALA A 203 -0.21 -2.84 -3.22
C ALA A 203 -1.08 -2.62 -1.98
N MET A 204 -1.50 -3.72 -1.32
CA MET A 204 -2.31 -3.68 -0.11
C MET A 204 -1.57 -3.01 1.05
N GLY A 205 -0.31 -3.37 1.27
CA GLY A 205 0.51 -2.74 2.31
C GLY A 205 0.73 -1.26 2.05
N LEU A 206 1.08 -0.86 0.82
CA LEU A 206 1.19 0.56 0.46
C LEU A 206 -0.12 1.32 0.64
N ALA A 207 -1.25 0.72 0.24
CA ALA A 207 -2.56 1.33 0.42
C ALA A 207 -2.88 1.53 1.90
N GLU A 208 -2.70 0.51 2.73
CA GLU A 208 -2.92 0.59 4.17
C GLU A 208 -2.00 1.62 4.82
N LEU A 209 -0.71 1.65 4.44
CA LEU A 209 0.26 2.63 4.93
C LEU A 209 -0.19 4.06 4.64
N ILE A 210 -0.58 4.34 3.39
CA ILE A 210 -1.01 5.68 2.97
C ILE A 210 -2.28 6.09 3.73
N ILE A 211 -3.27 5.21 3.79
CA ILE A 211 -4.57 5.51 4.41
C ILE A 211 -4.43 5.72 5.92
N THR A 212 -3.60 4.91 6.59
CA THR A 212 -3.44 4.97 8.05
C THR A 212 -2.49 6.07 8.50
N ARG A 213 -1.37 6.28 7.80
CA ARG A 213 -0.34 7.25 8.20
C ARG A 213 -0.55 8.64 7.61
N TYR A 214 -1.22 8.75 6.47
CA TYR A 214 -1.42 10.00 5.74
C TYR A 214 -2.90 10.20 5.40
N PRO A 215 -3.79 10.38 6.40
CA PRO A 215 -5.24 10.43 6.18
C PRO A 215 -5.72 11.61 5.32
N LYS A 216 -4.89 12.65 5.17
CA LYS A 216 -5.16 13.81 4.30
C LYS A 216 -4.70 13.60 2.84
N ASP A 217 -3.97 12.51 2.56
CA ASP A 217 -3.54 12.16 1.22
C ASP A 217 -4.64 11.47 0.42
N THR A 218 -4.50 11.49 -0.89
CA THR A 218 -5.42 10.80 -1.80
C THR A 218 -4.72 9.63 -2.47
N LEU A 219 -5.40 8.49 -2.52
CA LEU A 219 -4.93 7.28 -3.19
C LEU A 219 -5.96 6.84 -4.23
N ASP A 220 -5.52 6.79 -5.48
CA ASP A 220 -6.27 6.22 -6.59
C ASP A 220 -5.57 4.95 -7.05
N ILE A 221 -6.31 3.87 -7.27
CA ILE A 221 -5.73 2.60 -7.73
C ILE A 221 -6.20 2.36 -9.16
N ILE A 222 -5.26 2.04 -10.03
CA ILE A 222 -5.53 1.60 -11.40
C ILE A 222 -4.84 0.27 -11.68
N VAL A 223 -5.47 -0.52 -12.54
CA VAL A 223 -4.84 -1.70 -13.15
C VAL A 223 -4.60 -1.44 -14.62
N PHE A 224 -3.57 -2.06 -15.19
CA PHE A 224 -3.31 -1.97 -16.62
C PHE A 224 -2.91 -3.31 -17.23
N GLY A 225 -3.45 -3.54 -18.43
CA GLY A 225 -3.16 -4.67 -19.31
C GLY A 225 -3.10 -4.14 -20.74
N ASN A 226 -4.03 -4.54 -21.62
CA ASN A 226 -4.17 -3.93 -22.94
C ASN A 226 -4.67 -2.47 -22.86
N ASP A 227 -5.56 -2.21 -21.91
CA ASP A 227 -6.06 -0.87 -21.53
C ASP A 227 -5.88 -0.72 -20.00
N ALA A 228 -6.29 0.43 -19.45
CA ALA A 228 -6.22 0.72 -18.02
C ALA A 228 -7.57 1.20 -17.48
N TRP A 229 -7.89 0.85 -16.23
CA TRP A 229 -9.11 1.28 -15.54
C TRP A 229 -8.87 1.40 -14.02
N GLN A 230 -9.73 2.17 -13.35
CA GLN A 230 -9.71 2.33 -11.89
C GLN A 230 -10.32 1.11 -11.20
N VAL A 231 -9.78 0.76 -10.03
CA VAL A 231 -10.31 -0.27 -9.13
C VAL A 231 -10.39 0.28 -7.71
N GLU A 232 -11.22 -0.33 -6.87
CA GLU A 232 -11.31 0.06 -5.46
C GLU A 232 -10.29 -0.71 -4.62
N ILE A 233 -9.94 -0.16 -3.45
CA ILE A 233 -9.01 -0.81 -2.51
C ILE A 233 -9.50 -2.21 -2.10
N LYS A 234 -10.81 -2.41 -1.99
CA LYS A 234 -11.42 -3.70 -1.66
C LYS A 234 -11.18 -4.77 -2.71
N ASP A 235 -10.91 -4.37 -3.96
CA ASP A 235 -10.71 -5.29 -5.08
C ASP A 235 -9.26 -5.79 -5.18
N LEU A 236 -8.31 -5.15 -4.47
CA LEU A 236 -6.88 -5.49 -4.50
C LEU A 236 -6.58 -6.98 -4.25
N PRO A 237 -7.17 -7.65 -3.24
CA PRO A 237 -6.88 -9.07 -3.00
C PRO A 237 -7.35 -9.97 -4.15
N TYR A 238 -8.34 -9.51 -4.91
CA TYR A 238 -9.06 -10.30 -5.92
C TYR A 238 -8.62 -10.00 -7.34
N LEU A 239 -7.59 -9.17 -7.54
CA LEU A 239 -7.06 -8.88 -8.87
C LEU A 239 -6.61 -10.16 -9.59
N GLU A 240 -7.03 -10.32 -10.83
CA GLU A 240 -6.65 -11.47 -11.64
C GLU A 240 -5.83 -11.02 -12.85
N VAL A 241 -4.88 -11.88 -13.23
CA VAL A 241 -4.13 -11.68 -14.46
C VAL A 241 -4.95 -12.18 -15.64
N GLY A 242 -5.10 -11.32 -16.64
CA GLY A 242 -5.80 -11.67 -17.88
C GLY A 242 -4.83 -12.02 -19.02
N PRO A 243 -5.34 -12.46 -20.18
CA PRO A 243 -4.57 -12.65 -21.42
C PRO A 243 -4.22 -11.29 -22.05
N TYR A 244 -3.68 -10.38 -21.25
CA TYR A 244 -3.34 -9.02 -21.60
C TYR A 244 -1.84 -8.87 -21.86
N HIS A 245 -1.51 -7.87 -22.66
CA HIS A 245 -0.14 -7.38 -22.83
C HIS A 245 0.12 -6.25 -21.83
N THR A 246 1.34 -5.74 -21.81
CA THR A 246 1.80 -4.70 -20.89
C THR A 246 1.72 -3.33 -21.57
N ASN A 247 0.57 -2.65 -21.47
CA ASN A 247 0.37 -1.29 -22.01
C ASN A 247 0.58 -0.23 -20.93
N THR A 248 1.84 -0.03 -20.55
CA THR A 248 2.25 1.01 -19.58
C THR A 248 1.82 2.42 -20.01
N VAL A 249 1.74 2.68 -21.32
CA VAL A 249 1.28 3.98 -21.86
C VAL A 249 -0.16 4.27 -21.44
N ALA A 250 -1.07 3.30 -21.60
CA ALA A 250 -2.46 3.48 -21.19
C ALA A 250 -2.59 3.71 -19.67
N GLY A 251 -1.81 2.98 -18.87
CA GLY A 251 -1.77 3.17 -17.42
C GLY A 251 -1.29 4.58 -17.04
N LEU A 252 -0.18 5.04 -17.60
CA LEU A 252 0.37 6.37 -17.33
C LEU A 252 -0.56 7.48 -17.82
N GLU A 253 -1.21 7.34 -18.97
CA GLU A 253 -2.19 8.31 -19.47
C GLU A 253 -3.37 8.44 -18.50
N LEU A 254 -3.94 7.32 -18.06
CA LEU A 254 -5.03 7.32 -17.08
C LEU A 254 -4.59 7.91 -15.72
N ALA A 255 -3.40 7.54 -15.23
CA ALA A 255 -2.85 8.07 -13.99
C ALA A 255 -2.69 9.60 -14.05
N MET A 256 -2.15 10.12 -15.15
CA MET A 256 -2.03 11.56 -15.38
C MET A 256 -3.39 12.26 -15.42
N ASP A 257 -4.40 11.65 -16.04
CA ASP A 257 -5.75 12.21 -16.11
C ASP A 257 -6.43 12.27 -14.74
N ILE A 258 -6.22 11.27 -13.90
CA ILE A 258 -6.68 11.24 -12.51
C ILE A 258 -5.97 12.34 -11.72
N LEU A 259 -4.63 12.36 -11.76
CA LEU A 259 -3.82 13.33 -11.01
C LEU A 259 -4.08 14.77 -11.43
N ARG A 260 -4.41 15.02 -12.70
CA ARG A 260 -4.78 16.36 -13.18
C ARG A 260 -6.04 16.90 -12.48
N LYS A 261 -6.98 16.04 -12.11
CA LYS A 261 -8.24 16.42 -11.42
C LYS A 261 -8.04 16.65 -9.91
N ARG A 262 -6.92 16.18 -9.34
CA ARG A 262 -6.59 16.36 -7.93
C ARG A 262 -6.04 17.76 -7.66
N LYS A 263 -6.49 18.38 -6.57
CA LYS A 263 -6.11 19.74 -6.15
C LYS A 263 -4.74 19.80 -5.48
N ASN A 264 -4.28 18.68 -4.93
CA ASN A 264 -3.02 18.59 -4.20
C ASN A 264 -1.85 18.98 -5.10
N PRO A 265 -0.91 19.83 -4.64
CA PRO A 265 0.23 20.26 -5.45
C PRO A 265 1.22 19.10 -5.67
N ASN A 266 1.40 18.23 -4.67
CA ASN A 266 2.27 17.07 -4.77
C ASN A 266 1.52 15.89 -5.37
N LYS A 267 2.09 15.33 -6.43
CA LYS A 267 1.47 14.26 -7.22
C LYS A 267 2.51 13.21 -7.50
N GLN A 268 2.19 11.94 -7.35
CA GLN A 268 3.11 10.85 -7.63
C GLN A 268 2.39 9.65 -8.24
N ILE A 269 3.15 8.87 -8.98
CA ILE A 269 2.72 7.60 -9.54
C ILE A 269 3.62 6.52 -8.94
N MET A 270 3.01 5.50 -8.35
CA MET A 270 3.68 4.28 -7.92
C MET A 270 3.25 3.15 -8.86
N MET A 271 4.19 2.50 -9.55
CA MET A 271 3.89 1.45 -10.52
C MET A 271 4.49 0.13 -10.08
N ILE A 272 3.66 -0.90 -9.99
CA ILE A 272 4.06 -2.29 -9.71
C ILE A 272 3.95 -3.07 -11.03
N THR A 273 5.06 -3.61 -11.52
CA THR A 273 5.13 -4.37 -12.78
C THR A 273 6.29 -5.36 -12.73
N ASP A 274 6.19 -6.42 -13.53
CA ASP A 274 7.27 -7.40 -13.70
C ASP A 274 8.15 -7.16 -14.92
N GLY A 275 7.90 -6.10 -15.70
CA GLY A 275 8.89 -5.69 -16.69
C GLY A 275 8.41 -4.82 -17.85
N LYS A 276 8.79 -5.27 -19.05
CA LYS A 276 8.87 -4.43 -20.25
C LYS A 276 7.48 -4.08 -20.81
N PRO A 277 7.28 -2.84 -21.30
CA PRO A 277 6.08 -2.53 -22.06
C PRO A 277 6.08 -3.34 -23.37
N THR A 278 4.98 -4.04 -23.65
CA THR A 278 4.82 -4.94 -24.81
C THR A 278 3.66 -4.53 -25.71
N CYS A 279 2.88 -3.51 -25.34
CA CYS A 279 1.73 -3.05 -26.09
C CYS A 279 1.57 -1.53 -26.03
N ILE A 280 1.08 -0.94 -27.12
CA ILE A 280 0.52 0.42 -27.18
C ILE A 280 -0.73 0.44 -28.06
N LYS A 281 -1.60 1.42 -27.84
CA LYS A 281 -2.77 1.67 -28.67
C LYS A 281 -2.41 2.64 -29.81
N VAL A 282 -2.71 2.26 -31.06
CA VAL A 282 -2.50 3.09 -32.26
C VAL A 282 -3.82 3.20 -33.01
N GLY A 283 -4.50 4.34 -32.85
CA GLY A 283 -5.87 4.51 -33.33
C GLY A 283 -6.81 3.52 -32.62
N LYS A 284 -7.48 2.66 -33.39
CA LYS A 284 -8.38 1.62 -32.85
C LYS A 284 -7.72 0.26 -32.66
N LYS A 285 -6.43 0.10 -33.01
CA LYS A 285 -5.73 -1.19 -32.97
C LYS A 285 -4.66 -1.21 -31.88
N TYR A 286 -4.37 -2.39 -31.36
CA TYR A 286 -3.24 -2.62 -30.47
C TYR A 286 -2.01 -3.01 -31.29
N TYR A 287 -0.92 -2.26 -31.10
CA TYR A 287 0.40 -2.62 -31.60
C TYR A 287 1.14 -3.35 -30.48
N LYS A 288 1.49 -4.62 -30.72
CA LYS A 288 2.03 -5.53 -29.71
C LYS A 288 3.31 -6.21 -30.19
N ASN A 289 4.27 -6.37 -29.28
CA ASN A 289 5.48 -7.14 -29.48
C ASN A 289 5.93 -7.77 -28.16
N ALA A 290 5.67 -9.07 -28.00
CA ALA A 290 5.98 -9.81 -26.79
C ALA A 290 7.43 -10.34 -26.75
N TYR A 291 8.06 -10.55 -27.89
CA TYR A 291 9.31 -11.32 -28.01
C TYR A 291 10.58 -10.50 -27.83
N GLY A 292 10.52 -9.17 -27.91
CA GLY A 292 11.71 -8.31 -27.84
C GLY A 292 11.46 -6.96 -27.18
N ILE A 293 12.48 -6.09 -27.23
CA ILE A 293 12.33 -4.66 -26.92
C ILE A 293 11.94 -3.96 -28.22
N ASP A 294 10.71 -3.48 -28.27
CA ASP A 294 10.20 -2.75 -29.42
C ASP A 294 10.46 -1.25 -29.27
N ARG A 295 11.23 -0.69 -30.21
CA ARG A 295 11.61 0.74 -30.17
C ARG A 295 10.40 1.67 -30.19
N LYS A 296 9.32 1.32 -30.90
CA LYS A 296 8.14 2.18 -31.01
C LYS A 296 7.38 2.21 -29.68
N ILE A 297 7.20 1.05 -29.05
CA ILE A 297 6.57 0.94 -27.73
C ILE A 297 7.42 1.66 -26.68
N LEU A 298 8.72 1.36 -26.63
CA LEU A 298 9.64 1.93 -25.65
C LEU A 298 9.72 3.45 -25.76
N ASN A 299 9.89 3.99 -26.97
CA ASN A 299 9.97 5.43 -27.19
C ASN A 299 8.67 6.14 -26.74
N ARG A 300 7.51 5.52 -26.95
CA ARG A 300 6.24 6.08 -26.50
C ARG A 300 6.13 6.09 -24.97
N THR A 301 6.49 4.98 -24.32
CA THR A 301 6.51 4.88 -22.85
C THR A 301 7.47 5.89 -22.23
N LEU A 302 8.70 5.97 -22.74
CA LEU A 302 9.71 6.92 -22.24
C LEU A 302 9.32 8.38 -22.49
N ALA A 303 8.73 8.70 -23.64
CA ALA A 303 8.24 10.05 -23.92
C ALA A 303 7.17 10.48 -22.90
N LEU A 304 6.30 9.56 -22.50
CA LEU A 304 5.29 9.82 -21.49
C LEU A 304 5.90 9.97 -20.09
N ALA A 305 6.88 9.14 -19.73
CA ALA A 305 7.64 9.28 -18.48
C ALA A 305 8.35 10.65 -18.39
N VAL A 306 8.93 11.12 -19.51
CA VAL A 306 9.51 12.48 -19.59
C VAL A 306 8.44 13.55 -19.38
N LYS A 307 7.22 13.34 -19.89
CA LYS A 307 6.09 14.26 -19.66
C LYS A 307 5.67 14.28 -18.19
N CYS A 308 5.60 13.13 -17.51
CA CYS A 308 5.37 13.05 -16.07
C CYS A 308 6.42 13.86 -15.30
N ARG A 309 7.71 13.68 -15.63
CA ARG A 309 8.81 14.44 -15.02
C ARG A 309 8.66 15.95 -15.22
N LYS A 310 8.31 16.41 -16.42
CA LYS A 310 8.09 17.85 -16.70
C LYS A 310 6.91 18.44 -15.92
N LEU A 311 5.96 17.60 -15.51
CA LEU A 311 4.81 17.99 -14.69
C LEU A 311 5.08 17.82 -13.18
N ASN A 312 6.32 17.55 -12.78
CA ASN A 312 6.72 17.24 -11.40
C ASN A 312 5.92 16.07 -10.79
N ILE A 313 5.57 15.07 -11.63
CA ILE A 313 4.96 13.82 -11.21
C ILE A 313 6.04 12.74 -11.24
N PRO A 314 6.74 12.44 -10.12
CA PRO A 314 7.63 11.29 -10.03
C PRO A 314 6.88 9.99 -10.31
N VAL A 315 7.54 9.09 -11.05
CA VAL A 315 7.08 7.73 -11.32
C VAL A 315 8.02 6.76 -10.62
N THR A 316 7.61 6.27 -9.45
CA THR A 316 8.34 5.26 -8.69
C THR A 316 7.92 3.89 -9.18
N THR A 317 8.87 3.09 -9.66
CA THR A 317 8.58 1.75 -10.19
C THR A 317 9.09 0.67 -9.24
N PHE A 318 8.18 -0.16 -8.76
CA PHE A 318 8.47 -1.39 -8.03
C PHE A 318 8.51 -2.54 -9.04
N MET A 319 9.72 -2.89 -9.44
CA MET A 319 9.93 -4.02 -10.33
C MET A 319 9.91 -5.31 -9.51
N ILE A 320 8.96 -6.20 -9.82
CA ILE A 320 8.93 -7.53 -9.21
C ILE A 320 9.92 -8.41 -9.95
N ALA A 321 11.16 -8.37 -9.47
CA ALA A 321 12.25 -9.22 -9.90
C ALA A 321 12.64 -10.17 -8.76
N ARG A 322 13.33 -11.25 -9.14
CA ARG A 322 13.83 -12.26 -8.21
C ARG A 322 15.10 -11.79 -7.49
#